data_AF-A0A1J4PZR9-F1
#
_entry.id   AF-A0A1J4PZR9-F1
#
_cell.length_a   1.000
_cell.length_b   1.000
_cell.length_c   1.000
_cell.angle_alpha   90.00
_cell.angle_beta   90.00
_cell.angle_gamma   90.00
#
_symmetry.space_group_name_H-M   'P 1'
#
loop_
_entity.id
_entity.type
_entity.pdbx_description
1 polymer ?
#
loop_
_entity_poly.entity_id
_entity_poly.type
_entity_poly.pdbx_seq_one_letter_code
_entity_poly.pdbx_strand_id
1 'polypeptide(L)'
;MPKTITLRPRTAAGADGLLASLGGLLREWLPRQRWFAGKDRPVTDLSVLSVTELFPGCLHLLVHASHAPVPAPGGTPPPGDCYQLLLGVREQLAPRLERAFIGRATAGPLAGLAVYDALYDPRSASLLLERLRRPGGAGPLRFEADATAPLPGGLPPRLLDAEQSNTSLVYGDAYILKLFRRIQPGVNPDLEVSAALAAQGCTRVPAPVAWFTTSAPRPATLGVLQPFLPDATDGWTLALGALAAGDDFTAEARELGRATAEVHLALAEAFGPAGPGQTGRPAEAMCARLEAAAHAVPGLKPFVPGLRAAFGALATCDTGPPAQRIHGDLHLGQVLRAGRDWFVIDFEGEPSRPLTERRAPQSPVRDVAGMLRSFDYAARQRRPWRPEWARRCREAFCAGYAARAGWDPRKKHALLRAHETDRAVYEVLYEARHRPDWLPVPMAAIKRLAVWGG
;
A
#
# COMPACT_ATOMS: atom_id res chain seq x y z
N MET A 1 38.77 21.62 -20.81
CA MET A 1 38.45 20.24 -21.24
C MET A 1 38.39 19.34 -20.01
N PRO A 2 37.19 19.10 -19.44
CA PRO A 2 37.07 18.16 -18.33
C PRO A 2 37.09 16.73 -18.89
N LYS A 3 38.01 15.91 -18.39
CA LYS A 3 38.12 14.49 -18.74
C LYS A 3 36.90 13.75 -18.21
N THR A 4 35.88 13.60 -19.04
CA THR A 4 34.78 12.66 -18.85
C THR A 4 35.36 11.24 -18.90
N ILE A 5 35.44 10.58 -17.75
CA ILE A 5 35.73 9.14 -17.71
C ILE A 5 34.44 8.44 -18.14
N THR A 6 34.43 7.95 -19.37
CA THR A 6 33.44 7.00 -19.88
C THR A 6 33.67 5.66 -19.20
N LEU A 7 32.78 5.29 -18.27
CA LEU A 7 32.65 3.90 -17.83
C LEU A 7 32.26 3.07 -19.07
N ARG A 8 33.23 2.35 -19.64
CA ARG A 8 32.96 1.34 -20.68
C ARG A 8 32.09 0.24 -20.06
N PRO A 9 31.09 -0.28 -20.79
CA PRO A 9 30.27 -1.38 -20.32
C PRO A 9 31.12 -2.65 -20.31
N ARG A 10 31.57 -3.08 -19.12
CA ARG A 10 32.06 -4.45 -18.91
C ARG A 10 30.89 -5.32 -18.50
N THR A 11 30.34 -6.00 -19.49
CA THR A 11 29.39 -7.10 -19.34
C THR A 11 29.97 -8.22 -18.45
N ALA A 12 29.12 -8.77 -17.58
CA ALA A 12 29.24 -10.08 -16.92
C ALA A 12 30.24 -10.29 -15.75
N ALA A 13 30.64 -9.25 -15.00
CA ALA A 13 31.18 -9.40 -13.63
C ALA A 13 30.10 -9.10 -12.55
N GLY A 14 28.83 -9.32 -12.92
CA GLY A 14 27.79 -8.30 -12.82
C GLY A 14 26.90 -8.24 -11.57
N ALA A 15 27.01 -9.15 -10.60
CA ALA A 15 26.20 -9.11 -9.38
C ALA A 15 27.01 -9.45 -8.12
N ASP A 16 27.79 -10.53 -8.17
CA ASP A 16 28.63 -10.97 -7.06
C ASP A 16 29.73 -9.96 -6.71
N GLY A 17 30.31 -9.32 -7.72
CA GLY A 17 31.30 -8.25 -7.52
C GLY A 17 30.71 -7.05 -6.79
N LEU A 18 29.47 -6.65 -7.11
CA LEU A 18 28.79 -5.54 -6.44
C LEU A 18 28.42 -5.88 -4.99
N LEU A 19 28.10 -7.14 -4.69
CA LEU A 19 27.85 -7.57 -3.33
C LEU A 19 29.08 -7.38 -2.44
N ALA A 20 30.29 -7.56 -2.97
CA ALA A 20 31.53 -7.26 -2.23
C ALA A 20 31.65 -5.77 -1.86
N SER A 21 31.09 -4.86 -2.67
CA SER A 21 31.05 -3.43 -2.36
C SER A 21 29.90 -3.03 -1.45
N LEU A 22 28.72 -3.64 -1.61
CA LEU A 22 27.47 -3.15 -1.02
C LEU A 22 26.98 -3.99 0.16
N GLY A 23 27.40 -5.24 0.29
CA GLY A 23 26.81 -6.20 1.22
C GLY A 23 26.87 -5.76 2.69
N GLY A 24 28.03 -5.28 3.15
CA GLY A 24 28.16 -4.73 4.51
C GLY A 24 27.31 -3.49 4.73
N LEU A 25 27.35 -2.56 3.78
CA LEU A 25 26.62 -1.29 3.85
C LEU A 25 25.09 -1.51 3.88
N LEU A 26 24.57 -2.37 3.00
CA LEU A 26 23.13 -2.63 2.90
C LEU A 26 22.61 -3.46 4.07
N ARG A 27 23.40 -4.38 4.65
CA ARG A 27 23.00 -5.13 5.86
C ARG A 27 22.72 -4.20 7.04
N GLU A 28 23.50 -3.13 7.17
CA GLU A 28 23.34 -2.15 8.23
C GLU A 28 22.23 -1.12 7.90
N TRP A 29 22.16 -0.69 6.64
CA TRP A 29 21.26 0.38 6.24
C TRP A 29 19.80 -0.06 6.03
N LEU A 30 19.55 -1.25 5.44
CA LEU A 30 18.20 -1.73 5.15
C LEU A 30 17.30 -1.82 6.40
N PRO A 31 17.73 -2.40 7.54
CA PRO A 31 16.87 -2.51 8.73
C PRO A 31 16.46 -1.16 9.34
N ARG A 32 17.21 -0.08 9.06
CA ARG A 32 16.90 1.28 9.52
C ARG A 32 15.80 1.94 8.70
N GLN A 33 15.45 1.37 7.55
CA GLN A 33 14.46 1.97 6.66
C GLN A 33 13.03 1.72 7.16
N ARG A 34 12.18 2.74 7.05
CA ARG A 34 10.79 2.65 7.50
C ARG A 34 10.00 1.58 6.74
N TRP A 35 10.27 1.41 5.45
CA TRP A 35 9.62 0.47 4.54
C TRP A 35 10.18 -0.96 4.58
N PHE A 36 11.22 -1.21 5.38
CA PHE A 36 11.77 -2.55 5.54
C PHE A 36 10.82 -3.43 6.34
N ALA A 37 10.41 -4.58 5.80
CA ALA A 37 9.38 -5.44 6.39
C ALA A 37 9.92 -6.34 7.52
N GLY A 38 11.24 -6.50 7.64
CA GLY A 38 11.88 -7.39 8.62
C GLY A 38 12.40 -6.72 9.88
N LYS A 39 11.79 -5.63 10.38
CA LYS A 39 12.34 -4.85 11.51
C LYS A 39 12.64 -5.67 12.77
N ASP A 40 11.90 -6.76 12.98
CA ASP A 40 12.06 -7.65 14.13
C ASP A 40 12.89 -8.91 13.81
N ARG A 41 13.53 -8.96 12.62
CA ARG A 41 14.31 -10.12 12.17
C ARG A 41 15.67 -9.68 11.62
N PRO A 42 16.78 -10.28 12.09
CA PRO A 42 18.09 -9.99 11.52
C PRO A 42 18.14 -10.47 10.07
N VAL A 43 18.75 -9.66 9.20
CA VAL A 43 19.09 -10.06 7.83
C VAL A 43 20.22 -11.07 7.91
N THR A 44 19.96 -12.31 7.51
CA THR A 44 20.93 -13.41 7.56
C THR A 44 21.79 -13.48 6.30
N ASP A 45 21.23 -13.10 5.16
CA ASP A 45 21.90 -13.10 3.87
C ASP A 45 21.37 -11.99 2.95
N LEU A 46 22.24 -11.48 2.08
CA LEU A 46 21.90 -10.50 1.05
C LEU A 46 22.47 -10.95 -0.29
N SER A 47 21.66 -10.89 -1.35
CA SER A 47 22.12 -11.11 -2.72
C SER A 47 21.61 -10.03 -3.68
N VAL A 48 22.45 -9.65 -4.64
CA VAL A 48 22.06 -8.72 -5.71
C VAL A 48 21.45 -9.55 -6.84
N LEU A 49 20.16 -9.38 -7.09
CA LEU A 49 19.42 -10.12 -8.12
C LEU A 49 19.55 -9.47 -9.50
N SER A 50 19.64 -8.14 -9.54
CA SER A 50 19.75 -7.37 -10.77
C SER A 50 20.39 -6.02 -10.48
N VAL A 51 21.16 -5.52 -11.44
CA VAL A 51 21.68 -4.16 -11.45
C VAL A 51 21.52 -3.56 -12.85
N THR A 52 21.10 -2.31 -12.91
CA THR A 52 21.03 -1.50 -14.13
C THR A 52 21.53 -0.11 -13.83
N GLU A 53 22.54 0.38 -14.54
CA GLU A 53 22.91 1.79 -14.48
C GLU A 53 21.88 2.61 -15.30
N LEU A 54 21.09 3.44 -14.61
CA LEU A 54 20.05 4.26 -15.26
C LEU A 54 20.65 5.47 -15.98
N PHE A 55 21.68 6.05 -15.36
CA PHE A 55 22.48 7.16 -15.85
C PHE A 55 23.83 7.15 -15.10
N PRO A 56 24.88 7.80 -15.61
CA PRO A 56 26.23 7.71 -15.05
C PRO A 56 26.26 7.96 -13.54
N GLY A 57 26.67 6.94 -12.77
CA GLY A 57 26.78 6.98 -11.32
C GLY A 57 25.46 6.79 -10.56
N CYS A 58 24.39 6.34 -11.22
CA CYS A 58 23.13 5.94 -10.58
C CYS A 58 22.73 4.52 -10.97
N LEU A 59 22.75 3.65 -9.97
CA LEU A 59 22.47 2.24 -10.08
C LEU A 59 21.05 1.96 -9.57
N HIS A 60 20.23 1.33 -10.41
CA HIS A 60 19.04 0.63 -9.97
C HIS A 60 19.41 -0.80 -9.59
N LEU A 61 19.00 -1.25 -8.40
CA LEU A 61 19.27 -2.60 -7.91
C LEU A 61 17.98 -3.28 -7.45
N LEU A 62 17.92 -4.58 -7.69
CA LEU A 62 17.04 -5.49 -6.98
C LEU A 62 17.89 -6.37 -6.05
N VAL A 63 17.55 -6.36 -4.76
CA VAL A 63 18.29 -7.06 -3.71
C VAL A 63 17.36 -8.02 -3.00
N HIS A 64 17.76 -9.27 -2.85
CA HIS A 64 17.07 -10.23 -1.99
C HIS A 64 17.67 -10.17 -0.58
N ALA A 65 16.80 -10.05 0.43
CA ALA A 65 17.17 -10.10 1.83
C ALA A 65 16.50 -11.29 2.52
N SER A 66 17.32 -12.24 2.96
CA SER A 66 16.88 -13.39 3.74
C SER A 66 16.80 -13.03 5.21
N HIS A 67 15.82 -13.59 5.91
CA HIS A 67 15.64 -13.43 7.35
C HIS A 67 15.86 -14.76 8.07
N ALA A 68 16.11 -14.71 9.38
CA ALA A 68 16.14 -15.93 10.19
C ALA A 68 14.82 -16.72 10.04
N PRO A 69 14.89 -18.07 9.91
CA PRO A 69 13.70 -18.91 9.85
C PRO A 69 12.84 -18.71 11.08
N VAL A 70 11.53 -18.52 10.90
CA VAL A 70 10.56 -18.59 12.01
C VAL A 70 9.84 -19.94 11.87
N PRO A 71 9.67 -20.72 12.95
CA PRO A 71 8.81 -21.90 12.93
C PRO A 71 7.39 -21.47 12.55
N ALA A 72 6.98 -21.73 11.31
CA ALA A 72 5.60 -21.57 10.86
C ALA A 72 4.91 -22.94 10.89
N PRO A 73 3.65 -23.04 11.34
CA PRO A 73 2.87 -24.27 11.16
C PRO A 73 2.72 -24.53 9.65
N GLY A 74 3.47 -25.51 9.13
CA GLY A 74 3.58 -25.78 7.68
C GLY A 74 5.01 -25.92 7.14
N GLY A 75 6.05 -25.70 7.96
CA GLY A 75 7.41 -26.21 7.70
C GLY A 75 8.24 -25.52 6.62
N THR A 76 7.73 -24.49 5.93
CA THR A 76 8.53 -23.66 5.01
C THR A 76 8.75 -22.27 5.61
N PRO A 77 9.99 -21.86 5.94
CA PRO A 77 10.26 -20.48 6.32
C PRO A 77 9.87 -19.56 5.15
N PRO A 78 9.31 -18.37 5.41
CA PRO A 78 8.96 -17.45 4.34
C PRO A 78 10.21 -17.14 3.52
N PRO A 79 10.13 -17.19 2.18
CA PRO A 79 11.24 -16.74 1.33
C PRO A 79 11.62 -15.31 1.71
N GLY A 80 12.90 -14.97 1.55
CA GLY A 80 13.37 -13.61 1.76
C GLY A 80 12.60 -12.59 0.90
N ASP A 81 12.76 -11.32 1.25
CA ASP A 81 12.07 -10.23 0.57
C ASP A 81 12.95 -9.66 -0.55
N CYS A 82 12.36 -9.35 -1.70
CA CYS A 82 13.03 -8.61 -2.76
C CYS A 82 12.78 -7.11 -2.58
N TYR A 83 13.85 -6.31 -2.61
CA TYR A 83 13.80 -4.86 -2.45
C TYR A 83 14.39 -4.13 -3.66
N GLN A 84 13.75 -3.05 -4.08
CA GLN A 84 14.25 -2.13 -5.09
C GLN A 84 14.98 -0.94 -4.44
N LEU A 85 16.20 -0.68 -4.92
CA LEU A 85 17.05 0.43 -4.48
C LEU A 85 17.49 1.27 -5.68
N LEU A 86 17.51 2.59 -5.52
CA LEU A 86 18.22 3.50 -6.42
C LEU A 86 19.40 4.09 -5.65
N LEU A 87 20.62 3.70 -6.04
CA LEU A 87 21.85 4.06 -5.36
C LEU A 87 22.68 4.99 -6.23
N GLY A 88 23.10 6.10 -5.66
CA GLY A 88 24.08 6.97 -6.27
C GLY A 88 25.48 6.58 -5.82
N VAL A 89 26.44 6.63 -6.73
CA VAL A 89 27.87 6.38 -6.46
C VAL A 89 28.73 7.54 -6.94
N ARG A 90 29.64 8.01 -6.10
CA ARG A 90 30.59 9.09 -6.44
C ARG A 90 31.81 9.11 -5.52
N GLU A 91 32.89 9.73 -5.96
CA GLU A 91 34.13 9.84 -5.15
C GLU A 91 33.93 10.70 -3.89
N GLN A 92 33.31 11.88 -4.06
CA GLN A 92 33.05 12.86 -3.02
C GLN A 92 31.55 13.15 -2.90
N LEU A 93 31.00 12.93 -1.70
CA LEU A 93 29.61 13.24 -1.42
C LEU A 93 29.45 14.73 -1.12
N ALA A 94 28.48 15.38 -1.75
CA ALA A 94 28.16 16.77 -1.43
C ALA A 94 27.56 16.84 -0.01
N PRO A 95 27.89 17.86 0.82
CA PRO A 95 27.37 17.96 2.20
C PRO A 95 25.84 17.87 2.31
N ARG A 96 25.12 18.43 1.34
CA ARG A 96 23.65 18.37 1.27
C ARG A 96 23.07 16.94 1.19
N LEU A 97 23.86 15.94 0.82
CA LEU A 97 23.46 14.54 0.68
C LEU A 97 23.86 13.68 1.89
N GLU A 98 24.35 14.28 2.98
CA GLU A 98 24.77 13.54 4.17
C GLU A 98 23.65 12.67 4.75
N ARG A 99 22.40 13.16 4.74
CA ARG A 99 21.22 12.38 5.17
C ARG A 99 20.91 11.17 4.28
N ALA A 100 21.37 11.21 3.03
CA ALA A 100 21.21 10.12 2.07
C ALA A 100 22.37 9.11 2.12
N PHE A 101 23.44 9.42 2.86
CA PHE A 101 24.65 8.64 2.87
C PHE A 101 24.41 7.24 3.46
N ILE A 102 24.80 6.22 2.70
CA ILE A 102 24.71 4.82 3.12
C ILE A 102 26.07 4.38 3.67
N GLY A 103 27.15 4.76 2.99
CA GLY A 103 28.51 4.46 3.42
C GLY A 103 29.53 4.56 2.30
N ARG A 104 30.81 4.36 2.62
CA ARG A 104 31.89 4.26 1.63
C ARG A 104 32.23 2.80 1.41
N ALA A 105 32.18 2.35 0.17
CA ALA A 105 32.53 0.96 -0.15
C ALA A 105 34.04 0.75 0.08
N THR A 106 34.40 -0.29 0.81
CA THR A 106 35.79 -0.60 1.19
C THR A 106 36.43 -1.66 0.29
N ALA A 107 35.62 -2.40 -0.47
CA ALA A 107 36.05 -3.49 -1.33
C ALA A 107 35.20 -3.54 -2.62
N GLY A 108 35.59 -4.41 -3.56
CA GLY A 108 34.88 -4.62 -4.81
C GLY A 108 34.99 -3.46 -5.81
N PRO A 109 34.17 -3.46 -6.88
CA PRO A 109 34.26 -2.50 -7.98
C PRO A 109 33.93 -1.05 -7.59
N LEU A 110 33.25 -0.82 -6.46
CA LEU A 110 32.96 0.51 -5.94
C LEU A 110 33.94 0.95 -4.83
N ALA A 111 35.02 0.21 -4.58
CA ALA A 111 35.98 0.52 -3.52
C ALA A 111 36.45 1.98 -3.60
N GLY A 112 36.38 2.67 -2.45
CA GLY A 112 36.74 4.08 -2.35
C GLY A 112 35.62 5.05 -2.75
N LEU A 113 34.47 4.60 -3.28
CA LEU A 113 33.35 5.46 -3.63
C LEU A 113 32.34 5.60 -2.48
N ALA A 114 31.76 6.79 -2.34
CA ALA A 114 30.60 7.05 -1.49
C ALA A 114 29.33 6.54 -2.18
N VAL A 115 28.54 5.77 -1.43
CA VAL A 115 27.24 5.23 -1.82
C VAL A 115 26.15 5.94 -1.01
N TYR A 116 25.07 6.37 -1.68
CA TYR A 116 23.97 7.10 -1.07
C TYR A 116 22.63 6.73 -1.74
N ASP A 117 21.50 6.97 -1.07
CA ASP A 117 20.17 6.82 -1.69
C ASP A 117 19.96 7.94 -2.72
N ALA A 118 19.88 7.56 -4.00
CA ALA A 118 19.82 8.50 -5.11
C ALA A 118 18.54 9.34 -5.11
N LEU A 119 17.46 8.90 -4.45
CA LEU A 119 16.19 9.62 -4.43
C LEU A 119 16.28 10.96 -3.67
N TYR A 120 17.26 11.08 -2.77
CA TYR A 120 17.55 12.32 -2.06
C TYR A 120 18.43 13.29 -2.85
N ASP A 121 18.99 12.89 -4.00
CA ASP A 121 19.68 13.82 -4.90
C ASP A 121 18.70 14.36 -5.95
N PRO A 122 18.34 15.67 -5.90
CA PRO A 122 17.47 16.29 -6.89
C PRO A 122 17.89 16.03 -8.33
N ARG A 123 19.20 15.93 -8.62
CA ARG A 123 19.68 15.62 -9.97
C ARG A 123 19.22 14.23 -10.40
N SER A 124 19.40 13.23 -9.54
CA SER A 124 19.03 11.84 -9.82
C SER A 124 17.51 11.69 -9.92
N ALA A 125 16.75 12.34 -9.03
CA ALA A 125 15.30 12.37 -9.10
C ALA A 125 14.80 13.03 -10.41
N SER A 126 15.38 14.15 -10.85
CA SER A 126 15.04 14.76 -12.14
C SER A 126 15.36 13.85 -13.32
N LEU A 127 16.51 13.16 -13.30
CA LEU A 127 16.90 12.22 -14.36
C LEU A 127 15.97 10.99 -14.42
N LEU A 128 15.41 10.57 -13.28
CA LEU A 128 14.40 9.51 -13.24
C LEU A 128 13.12 9.92 -13.96
N LEU A 129 12.65 11.15 -13.78
CA LEU A 129 11.53 11.69 -14.57
C LEU A 129 11.86 11.70 -16.06
N GLU A 130 13.03 12.22 -16.44
CA GLU A 130 13.47 12.22 -17.85
C GLU A 130 13.56 10.81 -18.45
N ARG A 131 13.89 9.80 -17.62
CA ARG A 131 13.85 8.40 -18.03
C ARG A 131 12.41 7.91 -18.24
N LEU A 132 11.48 8.21 -17.33
CA LEU A 132 10.06 7.82 -17.43
C LEU A 132 9.37 8.43 -18.65
N ARG A 133 9.75 9.66 -19.02
CA ARG A 133 9.22 10.38 -20.20
C ARG A 133 9.54 9.73 -21.54
N ARG A 134 10.50 8.80 -21.59
CA ARG A 134 10.99 8.18 -22.84
C ARG A 134 10.74 6.67 -22.79
N PRO A 135 9.61 6.18 -23.31
CA PRO A 135 9.35 4.74 -23.37
C PRO A 135 10.50 3.96 -24.02
N GLY A 136 10.80 2.77 -23.51
CA GLY A 136 11.88 1.93 -24.02
C GLY A 136 12.59 1.12 -22.93
N GLY A 137 13.56 0.31 -23.35
CA GLY A 137 14.33 -0.56 -22.46
C GLY A 137 15.57 0.09 -21.84
N ALA A 138 16.01 -0.44 -20.70
CA ALA A 138 17.34 -0.23 -20.13
C ALA A 138 17.75 -1.52 -19.40
N GLY A 139 18.52 -2.39 -20.08
CA GLY A 139 18.77 -3.74 -19.59
C GLY A 139 17.45 -4.51 -19.36
N PRO A 140 17.22 -5.12 -18.19
CA PRO A 140 15.97 -5.81 -17.86
C PRO A 140 14.80 -4.86 -17.56
N LEU A 141 15.04 -3.55 -17.46
CA LEU A 141 14.01 -2.57 -17.16
C LEU A 141 13.26 -2.14 -18.41
N ARG A 142 11.95 -1.98 -18.30
CA ARG A 142 11.08 -1.45 -19.36
C ARG A 142 10.28 -0.27 -18.83
N PHE A 143 10.37 0.86 -19.52
CA PHE A 143 9.67 2.09 -19.20
C PHE A 143 8.56 2.31 -20.22
N GLU A 144 7.38 2.66 -19.72
CA GLU A 144 6.15 2.82 -20.50
C GLU A 144 5.43 4.09 -20.05
N ALA A 145 4.68 4.71 -20.96
CA ALA A 145 3.91 5.90 -20.71
C ALA A 145 2.58 5.81 -21.47
N ASP A 146 1.56 6.46 -20.94
CA ASP A 146 0.30 6.66 -21.64
C ASP A 146 0.53 7.61 -22.83
N ALA A 147 0.27 7.12 -24.04
CA ALA A 147 0.44 7.88 -25.27
C ALA A 147 -0.50 9.09 -25.37
N THR A 148 -1.60 9.09 -24.61
CA THR A 148 -2.60 10.17 -24.60
C THR A 148 -2.25 11.30 -23.62
N ALA A 149 -1.30 11.07 -22.70
CA ALA A 149 -0.93 12.00 -21.64
C ALA A 149 0.58 12.32 -21.68
N PRO A 150 1.04 13.22 -22.57
CA PRO A 150 2.46 13.54 -22.71
C PRO A 150 3.01 14.17 -21.43
N LEU A 151 4.09 13.59 -20.90
CA LEU A 151 4.73 14.06 -19.66
C LEU A 151 5.66 15.26 -19.92
N PRO A 152 5.45 16.40 -19.24
CA PRO A 152 6.33 17.56 -19.36
C PRO A 152 7.69 17.31 -18.68
N GLY A 153 8.70 18.02 -19.18
CA GLY A 153 10.08 17.93 -18.68
C GLY A 153 10.42 19.01 -17.67
N GLY A 154 11.55 18.83 -17.00
CA GLY A 154 12.11 19.88 -16.13
C GLY A 154 11.27 20.20 -14.89
N LEU A 155 10.33 19.33 -14.53
CA LEU A 155 9.56 19.48 -13.29
C LEU A 155 10.45 19.24 -12.08
N PRO A 156 10.48 20.14 -11.08
CA PRO A 156 11.32 20.00 -9.90
C PRO A 156 10.85 18.83 -9.04
N PRO A 157 11.73 17.90 -8.64
CA PRO A 157 11.39 16.79 -7.76
C PRO A 157 11.36 17.21 -6.29
N ARG A 158 10.42 16.63 -5.53
CA ARG A 158 10.29 16.77 -4.09
C ARG A 158 9.96 15.42 -3.46
N LEU A 159 10.84 14.93 -2.59
CA LEU A 159 10.64 13.68 -1.85
C LEU A 159 9.54 13.86 -0.80
N LEU A 160 8.68 12.86 -0.65
CA LEU A 160 7.68 12.79 0.42
C LEU A 160 8.17 11.89 1.55
N ASP A 161 8.19 12.41 2.77
CA ASP A 161 8.67 11.70 3.98
C ASP A 161 7.57 10.89 4.71
N ALA A 162 6.33 10.90 4.20
CA ALA A 162 5.13 10.46 4.92
C ALA A 162 4.72 8.99 4.69
N GLU A 163 5.23 8.30 3.68
CA GLU A 163 4.77 6.95 3.32
C GLU A 163 5.46 5.83 4.12
N GLN A 164 4.70 4.77 4.43
CA GLN A 164 5.17 3.67 5.29
C GLN A 164 5.81 2.51 4.52
N SER A 165 5.30 2.16 3.33
CA SER A 165 5.71 0.96 2.57
C SER A 165 6.58 1.27 1.34
N ASN A 166 6.49 2.49 0.83
CA ASN A 166 7.08 2.92 -0.44
C ASN A 166 7.81 4.25 -0.30
N THR A 167 8.36 4.74 -1.40
CA THR A 167 8.94 6.08 -1.47
C THR A 167 8.31 6.84 -2.62
N SER A 168 7.85 8.06 -2.35
CA SER A 168 7.18 8.89 -3.35
C SER A 168 7.92 10.19 -3.64
N LEU A 169 7.92 10.57 -4.92
CA LEU A 169 8.47 11.81 -5.45
C LEU A 169 7.36 12.61 -6.12
N VAL A 170 7.13 13.84 -5.69
CA VAL A 170 6.27 14.79 -6.39
C VAL A 170 7.11 15.57 -7.39
N TYR A 171 6.62 15.74 -8.62
CA TYR A 171 7.25 16.52 -9.67
C TYR A 171 6.38 17.72 -10.01
N GLY A 172 6.89 18.93 -9.70
CA GLY A 172 6.26 20.21 -10.04
C GLY A 172 4.80 20.36 -9.56
N ASP A 173 4.45 19.68 -8.46
CA ASP A 173 3.09 19.59 -7.90
C ASP A 173 2.01 19.16 -8.91
N ALA A 174 2.43 18.47 -9.99
CA ALA A 174 1.57 18.00 -11.06
C ALA A 174 1.52 16.47 -11.13
N TYR A 175 2.59 15.79 -10.74
CA TYR A 175 2.69 14.34 -10.76
C TYR A 175 3.33 13.79 -9.51
N ILE A 176 2.94 12.58 -9.14
CA ILE A 176 3.53 11.81 -8.04
C ILE A 176 3.98 10.46 -8.57
N LEU A 177 5.26 10.15 -8.36
CA LEU A 177 5.86 8.86 -8.64
C LEU A 177 5.93 8.07 -7.35
N LYS A 178 5.23 6.95 -7.30
CA LYS A 178 5.35 5.95 -6.25
C LYS A 178 6.34 4.88 -6.66
N LEU A 179 7.45 4.77 -5.92
CA LEU A 179 8.46 3.73 -6.10
C LEU A 179 8.22 2.60 -5.10
N PHE A 180 7.92 1.41 -5.63
CA PHE A 180 7.68 0.25 -4.79
C PHE A 180 9.00 -0.22 -4.18
N ARG A 181 9.10 -0.25 -2.84
CA ARG A 181 10.34 -0.65 -2.19
C ARG A 181 10.45 -2.16 -2.05
N ARG A 182 9.37 -2.84 -1.65
CA ARG A 182 9.28 -4.30 -1.58
C ARG A 182 8.62 -4.84 -2.85
N ILE A 183 9.36 -5.60 -3.64
CA ILE A 183 8.93 -6.07 -4.97
C ILE A 183 8.34 -7.47 -4.87
N GLN A 184 7.12 -7.63 -5.37
CA GLN A 184 6.48 -8.92 -5.58
C GLN A 184 6.37 -9.21 -7.09
N PRO A 185 6.55 -10.46 -7.54
CA PRO A 185 6.37 -10.82 -8.95
C PRO A 185 4.95 -10.55 -9.43
N GLY A 186 4.80 -10.04 -10.64
CA GLY A 186 3.52 -9.71 -11.28
C GLY A 186 3.25 -8.21 -11.36
N VAL A 187 2.10 -7.86 -11.94
CA VAL A 187 1.65 -6.47 -12.04
C VAL A 187 1.19 -6.02 -10.65
N ASN A 188 1.69 -4.87 -10.19
CA ASN A 188 1.26 -4.29 -8.92
C ASN A 188 -0.21 -3.82 -9.04
N PRO A 189 -1.10 -4.10 -8.05
CA PRO A 189 -2.51 -3.72 -8.11
C PRO A 189 -2.73 -2.22 -8.26
N ASP A 190 -1.83 -1.39 -7.76
CA ASP A 190 -1.93 0.07 -7.89
C ASP A 190 -1.82 0.51 -9.36
N LEU A 191 -1.04 -0.21 -10.19
CA LEU A 191 -1.01 -0.02 -11.64
C LEU A 191 -2.22 -0.68 -12.32
N GLU A 192 -2.46 -1.97 -12.03
CA GLU A 192 -3.52 -2.78 -12.66
C GLU A 192 -4.89 -2.12 -12.50
N VAL A 193 -5.23 -1.72 -11.27
CA VAL A 193 -6.55 -1.21 -10.91
C VAL A 193 -6.73 0.22 -11.42
N SER A 194 -5.75 1.12 -11.21
CA SER A 194 -5.89 2.51 -11.66
C SER A 194 -5.99 2.61 -13.18
N ALA A 195 -5.22 1.81 -13.93
CA ALA A 195 -5.31 1.74 -15.39
C ALA A 195 -6.68 1.20 -15.85
N ALA A 196 -7.17 0.12 -15.22
CA ALA A 196 -8.44 -0.47 -15.57
C ALA A 196 -9.63 0.46 -15.27
N LEU A 197 -9.58 1.18 -14.15
CA LEU A 197 -10.59 2.18 -13.78
C LEU A 197 -10.58 3.38 -14.73
N ALA A 198 -9.40 3.86 -15.14
CA ALA A 198 -9.27 4.92 -16.13
C ALA A 198 -9.89 4.50 -17.48
N ALA A 199 -9.70 3.24 -17.91
CA ALA A 199 -10.31 2.70 -19.12
C ALA A 199 -11.85 2.64 -19.05
N GLN A 200 -12.44 2.58 -17.85
CA GLN A 200 -13.89 2.70 -17.63
C GLN A 200 -14.38 4.15 -17.48
N GLY A 201 -13.51 5.15 -17.64
CA GLY A 201 -13.83 6.55 -17.44
C GLY A 201 -14.08 6.93 -15.98
N CYS A 202 -13.62 6.12 -15.02
CA CYS A 202 -13.75 6.44 -13.60
C CYS A 202 -12.78 7.57 -13.22
N THR A 203 -13.33 8.73 -12.86
CA THR A 203 -12.54 9.92 -12.49
C THR A 203 -12.20 10.00 -11.00
N ARG A 204 -12.64 9.01 -10.20
CA ARG A 204 -12.40 8.94 -8.75
C ARG A 204 -11.03 8.37 -8.38
N VAL A 205 -10.22 7.99 -9.36
CA VAL A 205 -8.86 7.44 -9.16
C VAL A 205 -7.94 8.11 -10.18
N PRO A 206 -6.80 8.69 -9.75
CA PRO A 206 -5.82 9.25 -10.70
C PRO A 206 -5.30 8.20 -11.67
N ALA A 207 -5.45 8.46 -12.98
CA ALA A 207 -4.99 7.55 -14.02
C ALA A 207 -3.44 7.52 -14.10
N PRO A 208 -2.80 6.34 -14.25
CA PRO A 208 -1.36 6.26 -14.41
C PRO A 208 -0.92 6.83 -15.76
N VAL A 209 0.10 7.69 -15.75
CA VAL A 209 0.64 8.36 -16.95
C VAL A 209 2.00 7.80 -17.38
N ALA A 210 2.73 7.18 -16.47
CA ALA A 210 3.91 6.37 -16.78
C ALA A 210 4.18 5.33 -15.69
N TRP A 211 4.91 4.29 -16.05
CA TRP A 211 5.35 3.26 -15.12
C TRP A 211 6.59 2.58 -15.65
N PHE A 212 7.25 1.81 -14.80
CA PHE A 212 8.33 0.95 -15.23
C PHE A 212 8.30 -0.40 -14.53
N THR A 213 8.79 -1.40 -15.25
CA THR A 213 8.78 -2.80 -14.85
C THR A 213 10.17 -3.39 -15.03
N THR A 214 10.40 -4.57 -14.44
CA THR A 214 11.56 -5.41 -14.74
C THR A 214 11.09 -6.72 -15.35
N SER A 215 11.90 -7.35 -16.21
CA SER A 215 11.75 -8.75 -16.63
C SER A 215 12.56 -9.73 -15.79
N ALA A 216 13.57 -9.26 -15.06
CA ALA A 216 14.50 -10.08 -14.28
C ALA A 216 14.58 -9.62 -12.80
N PRO A 217 14.71 -10.55 -11.83
CA PRO A 217 14.72 -12.01 -12.00
C PRO A 217 13.35 -12.59 -12.37
N ARG A 218 12.26 -11.86 -12.14
CA ARG A 218 10.90 -12.19 -12.58
C ARG A 218 10.18 -10.90 -12.97
N PRO A 219 9.18 -10.96 -13.87
CA PRO A 219 8.35 -9.82 -14.22
C PRO A 219 7.75 -9.16 -12.97
N ALA A 220 7.93 -7.86 -12.81
CA ALA A 220 7.34 -7.10 -11.70
C ALA A 220 7.20 -5.61 -12.02
N THR A 221 6.15 -4.96 -11.50
CA THR A 221 6.04 -3.49 -11.50
C THR A 221 6.96 -2.89 -10.44
N LEU A 222 7.69 -1.85 -10.82
CA LEU A 222 8.70 -1.20 -9.96
C LEU A 222 8.30 0.21 -9.52
N GLY A 223 7.51 0.92 -10.30
CA GLY A 223 6.94 2.18 -9.89
C GLY A 223 5.92 2.72 -10.88
N VAL A 224 5.07 3.61 -10.40
CA VAL A 224 3.95 4.19 -11.14
C VAL A 224 3.93 5.70 -10.91
N LEU A 225 3.81 6.46 -11.99
CA LEU A 225 3.65 7.90 -12.03
C LEU A 225 2.18 8.22 -12.34
N GLN A 226 1.56 9.03 -11.49
CA GLN A 226 0.15 9.45 -11.60
C GLN A 226 0.06 10.98 -11.45
N PRO A 227 -1.03 11.61 -11.89
CA PRO A 227 -1.33 12.99 -11.52
C PRO A 227 -1.32 13.16 -10.01
N PHE A 228 -0.64 14.20 -9.54
CA PHE A 228 -0.71 14.65 -8.17
C PHE A 228 -1.97 15.49 -8.00
N LEU A 229 -2.66 15.33 -6.88
CA LEU A 229 -3.84 16.13 -6.55
C LEU A 229 -3.36 17.30 -5.67
N PRO A 230 -3.12 18.50 -6.24
CA PRO A 230 -2.69 19.65 -5.46
C PRO A 230 -3.77 20.03 -4.45
N ASP A 231 -3.34 20.50 -3.27
CA ASP A 231 -4.21 20.94 -2.17
C ASP A 231 -5.18 19.86 -1.64
N ALA A 232 -4.97 18.60 -2.01
CA ALA A 232 -5.78 17.51 -1.52
C ALA A 232 -5.47 17.25 -0.04
N THR A 233 -6.53 17.10 0.76
CA THR A 233 -6.42 16.75 2.18
C THR A 233 -6.81 15.28 2.35
N ASP A 234 -6.03 14.52 3.13
CA ASP A 234 -6.40 13.14 3.44
C ASP A 234 -7.66 13.10 4.32
N GLY A 235 -8.53 12.13 4.05
CA GLY A 235 -9.84 12.04 4.69
C GLY A 235 -9.76 11.84 6.19
N TRP A 236 -8.66 11.28 6.69
CA TRP A 236 -8.41 11.12 8.11
C TRP A 236 -8.15 12.47 8.77
N THR A 237 -7.19 13.26 8.26
CA THR A 237 -6.91 14.62 8.71
C THR A 237 -8.16 15.49 8.64
N LEU A 238 -8.93 15.40 7.55
CA LEU A 238 -10.18 16.16 7.40
C LEU A 238 -11.21 15.79 8.48
N ALA A 239 -11.44 14.49 8.71
CA ALA A 239 -12.36 14.00 9.73
C ALA A 239 -11.95 14.45 11.15
N LEU A 240 -10.64 14.44 11.45
CA LEU A 240 -10.13 14.92 12.74
C LEU A 240 -10.25 16.43 12.90
N GLY A 241 -10.04 17.19 11.82
CA GLY A 241 -10.26 18.63 11.80
C GLY A 241 -11.71 18.96 12.17
N ALA A 242 -12.67 18.32 11.50
CA ALA A 242 -14.09 18.48 11.78
C ALA A 242 -14.43 18.08 13.24
N LEU A 243 -13.93 16.94 13.71
CA LEU A 243 -14.12 16.49 15.10
C LEU A 243 -13.55 17.48 16.14
N ALA A 244 -12.41 18.10 15.85
CA ALA A 244 -11.76 19.08 16.73
C ALA A 244 -12.53 20.41 16.77
N ALA A 245 -13.05 20.85 15.62
CA ALA A 245 -13.90 22.04 15.51
C ALA A 245 -15.31 21.83 16.07
N GLY A 246 -15.76 20.57 16.18
CA GLY A 246 -17.13 20.22 16.55
C GLY A 246 -18.11 20.27 15.39
N ASP A 247 -17.60 20.30 14.16
CA ASP A 247 -18.36 20.40 12.93
C ASP A 247 -19.05 19.08 12.57
N ASP A 248 -20.12 19.18 11.78
CA ASP A 248 -20.72 18.01 11.16
C ASP A 248 -19.86 17.50 10.00
N PHE A 249 -19.88 16.19 9.78
CA PHE A 249 -19.15 15.52 8.71
C PHE A 249 -20.06 14.60 7.86
N THR A 250 -21.38 14.69 8.05
CA THR A 250 -22.31 13.78 7.39
C THR A 250 -22.42 14.04 5.89
N ALA A 251 -22.29 15.29 5.45
CA ALA A 251 -22.30 15.63 4.02
C ALA A 251 -21.07 15.03 3.32
N GLU A 252 -19.89 15.21 3.91
CA GLU A 252 -18.62 14.66 3.45
C GLU A 252 -18.66 13.13 3.42
N ALA A 253 -19.15 12.51 4.49
CA ALA A 253 -19.30 11.05 4.58
C ALA A 253 -20.28 10.51 3.52
N ARG A 254 -21.38 11.22 3.24
CA ARG A 254 -22.33 10.83 2.19
C ARG A 254 -21.71 10.89 0.80
N GLU A 255 -21.01 11.99 0.47
CA GLU A 255 -20.31 12.10 -0.82
C GLU A 255 -19.18 11.07 -0.94
N LEU A 256 -18.48 10.77 0.16
CA LEU A 256 -17.49 9.71 0.19
C LEU A 256 -18.11 8.34 -0.09
N GLY A 257 -19.28 8.04 0.50
CA GLY A 257 -20.04 6.83 0.21
C GLY A 257 -20.42 6.71 -1.26
N ARG A 258 -20.88 7.81 -1.87
CA ARG A 258 -21.16 7.87 -3.31
C ARG A 258 -19.92 7.60 -4.15
N ALA A 259 -18.79 8.24 -3.84
CA ALA A 259 -17.53 8.03 -4.55
C ALA A 259 -17.03 6.58 -4.43
N THR A 260 -17.13 5.96 -3.25
CA THR A 260 -16.79 4.54 -3.07
C THR A 260 -17.67 3.63 -3.93
N ALA A 261 -18.97 3.90 -4.01
CA ALA A 261 -19.87 3.15 -4.89
C ALA A 261 -19.53 3.33 -6.38
N GLU A 262 -19.17 4.54 -6.82
CA GLU A 262 -18.72 4.79 -8.20
C GLU A 262 -17.48 3.97 -8.55
N VAL A 263 -16.50 3.90 -7.63
CA VAL A 263 -15.30 3.06 -7.78
C VAL A 263 -15.68 1.58 -7.83
N HIS A 264 -16.52 1.09 -6.92
CA HIS A 264 -16.92 -0.32 -6.90
C HIS A 264 -17.67 -0.74 -8.18
N LEU A 265 -18.53 0.11 -8.72
CA LEU A 265 -19.22 -0.17 -9.98
C LEU A 265 -18.22 -0.23 -11.15
N ALA A 266 -17.29 0.71 -11.23
CA ALA A 266 -16.25 0.69 -12.25
C ALA A 266 -15.31 -0.52 -12.11
N LEU A 267 -15.00 -0.97 -10.90
CA LEU A 267 -14.24 -2.21 -10.66
C LEU A 267 -15.00 -3.45 -11.13
N ALA A 268 -16.30 -3.52 -10.85
CA ALA A 268 -17.15 -4.63 -11.28
C ALA A 268 -17.22 -4.71 -12.81
N GLU A 269 -17.29 -3.56 -13.48
CA GLU A 269 -17.33 -3.49 -14.93
C GLU A 269 -15.97 -3.81 -15.56
N ALA A 270 -14.87 -3.32 -14.99
CA ALA A 270 -13.53 -3.55 -15.51
C ALA A 270 -13.03 -5.00 -15.36
N PHE A 271 -13.36 -5.67 -14.25
CA PHE A 271 -12.80 -6.98 -13.92
C PHE A 271 -13.83 -8.12 -13.94
N GLY A 272 -15.12 -7.79 -14.06
CA GLY A 272 -16.21 -8.74 -13.94
C GLY A 272 -16.44 -9.24 -12.50
N PRO A 273 -17.60 -9.87 -12.24
CA PRO A 273 -17.84 -10.56 -10.98
C PRO A 273 -17.01 -11.84 -10.89
N ALA A 274 -16.80 -12.32 -9.66
CA ALA A 274 -16.15 -13.58 -9.39
C ALA A 274 -16.88 -14.75 -10.09
N GLY A 275 -16.13 -15.60 -10.78
CA GLY A 275 -16.67 -16.84 -11.35
C GLY A 275 -17.04 -17.88 -10.29
N PRO A 276 -17.79 -18.94 -10.66
CA PRO A 276 -18.13 -20.03 -9.75
C PRO A 276 -16.88 -20.64 -9.09
N GLY A 277 -16.86 -20.74 -7.76
CA GLY A 277 -15.75 -21.32 -6.98
C GLY A 277 -14.60 -20.35 -6.63
N GLN A 278 -14.66 -19.09 -7.07
CA GLN A 278 -13.63 -18.07 -6.74
C GLN A 278 -13.86 -17.39 -5.39
N THR A 279 -15.06 -17.53 -4.81
CA THR A 279 -15.35 -17.16 -3.43
C THR A 279 -15.08 -18.37 -2.55
N GLY A 280 -14.03 -18.32 -1.71
CA GLY A 280 -13.72 -19.39 -0.76
C GLY A 280 -14.84 -19.63 0.27
N ARG A 281 -14.53 -20.33 1.36
CA ARG A 281 -15.42 -20.42 2.54
C ARG A 281 -15.05 -19.30 3.54
N PRO A 282 -15.55 -18.06 3.38
CA PRO A 282 -15.10 -16.92 4.17
C PRO A 282 -15.31 -17.13 5.68
N ALA A 283 -16.40 -17.79 6.08
CA ALA A 283 -16.70 -18.06 7.48
C ALA A 283 -15.62 -18.93 8.17
N GLU A 284 -15.13 -19.99 7.51
CA GLU A 284 -14.09 -20.86 8.07
C GLU A 284 -12.77 -20.08 8.27
N ALA A 285 -12.39 -19.28 7.27
CA ALA A 285 -11.18 -18.47 7.34
C ALA A 285 -11.28 -17.35 8.40
N MET A 286 -12.46 -16.74 8.56
CA MET A 286 -12.74 -15.76 9.62
C MET A 286 -12.68 -16.39 11.01
N CYS A 287 -13.26 -17.58 11.18
CA CYS A 287 -13.16 -18.35 12.42
C CYS A 287 -11.71 -18.69 12.77
N ALA A 288 -10.91 -19.16 11.81
CA ALA A 288 -9.50 -19.47 12.04
C ALA A 288 -8.69 -18.23 12.49
N ARG A 289 -8.93 -17.06 11.87
CA ARG A 289 -8.32 -15.80 12.31
C ARG A 289 -8.76 -15.39 13.72
N LEU A 290 -10.03 -15.57 14.06
CA LEU A 290 -10.54 -15.31 15.40
C LEU A 290 -9.87 -16.19 16.46
N GLU A 291 -9.71 -17.49 16.20
CA GLU A 291 -9.00 -18.39 17.14
C GLU A 291 -7.53 -17.97 17.33
N ALA A 292 -6.84 -17.68 16.23
CA ALA A 292 -5.45 -17.22 16.28
C ALA A 292 -5.31 -15.90 17.08
N ALA A 293 -6.23 -14.95 16.86
CA ALA A 293 -6.25 -13.69 17.60
C ALA A 293 -6.59 -13.89 19.08
N ALA A 294 -7.53 -14.78 19.42
CA ALA A 294 -7.90 -15.06 20.80
C ALA A 294 -6.81 -15.81 21.58
N HIS A 295 -5.98 -16.59 20.87
CA HIS A 295 -4.78 -17.16 21.45
C HIS A 295 -3.74 -16.09 21.80
N ALA A 296 -3.50 -15.15 20.87
CA ALA A 296 -2.52 -14.08 21.06
C ALA A 296 -2.99 -12.97 22.02
N VAL A 297 -4.29 -12.70 22.11
CA VAL A 297 -4.89 -11.66 22.94
C VAL A 297 -5.98 -12.28 23.83
N PRO A 298 -5.62 -12.77 25.04
CA PRO A 298 -6.56 -13.49 25.92
C PRO A 298 -7.83 -12.72 26.28
N GLY A 299 -7.79 -11.38 26.28
CA GLY A 299 -8.95 -10.52 26.50
C GLY A 299 -10.07 -10.65 25.46
N LEU A 300 -9.79 -11.27 24.31
CA LEU A 300 -10.78 -11.55 23.25
C LEU A 300 -11.62 -12.79 23.57
N LYS A 301 -11.10 -13.74 24.36
CA LYS A 301 -11.72 -15.05 24.64
C LYS A 301 -13.19 -14.98 25.10
N PRO A 302 -13.60 -14.07 26.01
CA PRO A 302 -14.99 -13.99 26.45
C PRO A 302 -15.99 -13.67 25.32
N PHE A 303 -15.53 -13.06 24.23
CA PHE A 303 -16.38 -12.63 23.12
C PHE A 303 -16.44 -13.66 21.98
N VAL A 304 -15.53 -14.63 21.94
CA VAL A 304 -15.39 -15.61 20.85
C VAL A 304 -16.72 -16.28 20.47
N PRO A 305 -17.56 -16.77 21.40
CA PRO A 305 -18.84 -17.40 21.02
C PRO A 305 -19.76 -16.46 20.23
N GLY A 306 -19.90 -15.20 20.67
CA GLY A 306 -20.73 -14.20 20.00
C GLY A 306 -20.19 -13.76 18.65
N LEU A 307 -18.86 -13.67 18.52
CA LEU A 307 -18.21 -13.34 17.24
C LEU A 307 -18.30 -14.51 16.24
N ARG A 308 -18.16 -15.76 16.71
CA ARG A 308 -18.33 -16.95 15.88
C ARG A 308 -19.76 -17.06 15.34
N ALA A 309 -20.76 -16.67 16.13
CA ALA A 309 -22.14 -16.59 15.67
C ALA A 309 -22.33 -15.59 14.52
N ALA A 310 -21.60 -14.47 14.53
CA ALA A 310 -21.63 -13.50 13.41
C ALA A 310 -21.12 -14.11 12.10
N PHE A 311 -20.08 -14.96 12.16
CA PHE A 311 -19.56 -15.67 10.98
C PHE A 311 -20.48 -16.82 10.55
N GLY A 312 -21.06 -17.55 11.51
CA GLY A 312 -22.03 -18.61 11.23
C GLY A 312 -23.26 -18.12 10.47
N ALA A 313 -23.71 -16.88 10.73
CA ALA A 313 -24.82 -16.26 10.03
C ALA A 313 -24.58 -16.06 8.51
N LEU A 314 -23.32 -16.13 8.03
CA LEU A 314 -23.02 -16.07 6.60
C LEU A 314 -23.56 -17.28 5.84
N ALA A 315 -23.78 -18.42 6.50
CA ALA A 315 -24.28 -19.63 5.85
C ALA A 315 -25.74 -19.51 5.39
N THR A 316 -26.52 -18.61 6.00
CA THR A 316 -27.96 -18.48 5.78
C THR A 316 -28.40 -17.09 5.34
N CYS A 317 -27.48 -16.11 5.29
CA CYS A 317 -27.83 -14.75 4.90
C CYS A 317 -27.90 -14.56 3.38
N ASP A 318 -28.59 -13.51 2.97
CA ASP A 318 -28.51 -12.96 1.61
C ASP A 318 -27.03 -12.70 1.26
N THR A 319 -26.58 -13.28 0.15
CA THR A 319 -25.18 -13.25 -0.28
C THR A 319 -24.69 -11.85 -0.68
N GLY A 320 -25.61 -10.89 -0.85
CA GLY A 320 -25.28 -9.53 -1.25
C GLY A 320 -24.93 -9.44 -2.75
N PRO A 321 -24.30 -8.32 -3.18
CA PRO A 321 -23.77 -8.24 -4.54
C PRO A 321 -22.69 -9.30 -4.76
N PRO A 322 -22.46 -9.73 -6.01
CA PRO A 322 -21.37 -10.64 -6.35
C PRO A 322 -20.02 -10.15 -5.82
N ALA A 323 -19.15 -11.09 -5.45
CA ALA A 323 -17.76 -10.76 -5.18
C ALA A 323 -17.12 -10.18 -6.45
N GLN A 324 -16.22 -9.22 -6.27
CA GLN A 324 -15.58 -8.48 -7.36
C GLN A 324 -14.19 -8.02 -6.92
N ARG A 325 -13.42 -7.40 -7.81
CA ARG A 325 -12.26 -6.62 -7.37
C ARG A 325 -12.74 -5.46 -6.49
N ILE A 326 -12.00 -5.25 -5.41
CA ILE A 326 -12.22 -4.22 -4.40
C ILE A 326 -10.87 -3.55 -4.09
N HIS A 327 -10.87 -2.47 -3.31
CA HIS A 327 -9.65 -1.88 -2.78
C HIS A 327 -8.96 -2.79 -1.76
N GLY A 328 -9.72 -3.45 -0.88
CA GLY A 328 -9.21 -4.48 0.04
C GLY A 328 -8.57 -3.97 1.33
N ASP A 329 -8.28 -2.67 1.42
CA ASP A 329 -7.82 -1.97 2.63
C ASP A 329 -8.33 -0.52 2.69
N LEU A 330 -9.59 -0.29 2.31
CA LEU A 330 -10.17 1.05 2.28
C LEU A 330 -10.39 1.61 3.70
N HIS A 331 -9.84 2.80 3.96
CA HIS A 331 -10.08 3.59 5.18
C HIS A 331 -9.90 5.10 4.89
N LEU A 332 -10.19 5.98 5.86
CA LEU A 332 -10.11 7.44 5.69
C LEU A 332 -8.73 7.96 5.26
N GLY A 333 -7.67 7.18 5.49
CA GLY A 333 -6.31 7.53 5.07
C GLY A 333 -6.00 7.20 3.61
N GLN A 334 -6.85 6.39 2.96
CA GLN A 334 -6.73 6.00 1.55
C GLN A 334 -7.67 6.76 0.63
N VAL A 335 -8.19 7.88 1.14
CA VAL A 335 -9.07 8.77 0.38
C VAL A 335 -8.58 10.20 0.53
N LEU A 336 -8.57 10.92 -0.57
CA LEU A 336 -8.16 12.31 -0.65
C LEU A 336 -9.35 13.17 -1.06
N ARG A 337 -9.50 14.33 -0.44
CA ARG A 337 -10.47 15.34 -0.87
C ARG A 337 -9.74 16.48 -1.55
N ALA A 338 -10.03 16.69 -2.83
CA ALA A 338 -9.54 17.83 -3.60
C ALA A 338 -10.75 18.64 -4.09
N GLY A 339 -10.86 19.88 -3.62
CA GLY A 339 -12.07 20.69 -3.82
C GLY A 339 -13.32 20.01 -3.26
N ARG A 340 -14.28 19.68 -4.14
CA ARG A 340 -15.54 19.03 -3.75
C ARG A 340 -15.52 17.51 -3.90
N ASP A 341 -14.50 16.99 -4.59
CA ASP A 341 -14.45 15.60 -5.02
C ASP A 341 -13.61 14.74 -4.09
N TRP A 342 -14.02 13.48 -3.98
CA TRP A 342 -13.28 12.43 -3.31
C TRP A 342 -12.54 11.57 -4.32
N PHE A 343 -11.30 11.25 -4.00
CA PHE A 343 -10.43 10.37 -4.76
C PHE A 343 -10.02 9.19 -3.88
N VAL A 344 -9.98 8.00 -4.46
CA VAL A 344 -9.50 6.78 -3.81
C VAL A 344 -8.10 6.49 -4.32
N ILE A 345 -7.18 6.18 -3.41
CA ILE A 345 -5.77 5.94 -3.71
C ILE A 345 -5.31 4.61 -3.09
N ASP A 346 -4.10 4.16 -3.44
CA ASP A 346 -3.41 3.03 -2.82
C ASP A 346 -4.16 1.68 -2.94
N PHE A 347 -4.37 1.24 -4.19
CA PHE A 347 -5.04 -0.04 -4.48
C PHE A 347 -4.17 -1.27 -4.24
N GLU A 348 -3.02 -1.12 -3.58
CA GLU A 348 -2.14 -2.23 -3.24
C GLU A 348 -2.87 -3.26 -2.36
N GLY A 349 -3.85 -2.85 -1.56
CA GLY A 349 -4.47 -3.70 -0.55
C GLY A 349 -3.50 -4.02 0.60
N GLU A 350 -3.89 -4.93 1.49
CA GLU A 350 -3.16 -5.16 2.74
C GLU A 350 -1.72 -5.69 2.50
N PRO A 351 -0.64 -4.92 2.80
CA PRO A 351 0.74 -5.25 2.38
C PRO A 351 1.31 -6.56 2.97
N SER A 352 0.69 -7.05 4.05
CA SER A 352 1.05 -8.31 4.71
C SER A 352 0.66 -9.54 3.88
N ARG A 353 -0.27 -9.40 2.92
CA ARG A 353 -0.83 -10.53 2.17
C ARG A 353 -0.12 -10.78 0.84
N PRO A 354 -0.06 -12.04 0.38
CA PRO A 354 0.42 -12.38 -0.96
C PRO A 354 -0.35 -11.63 -2.06
N LEU A 355 0.33 -11.28 -3.16
CA LEU A 355 -0.27 -10.59 -4.30
C LEU A 355 -1.52 -11.31 -4.85
N THR A 356 -1.50 -12.63 -4.89
CA THR A 356 -2.61 -13.47 -5.36
C THR A 356 -3.86 -13.28 -4.51
N GLU A 357 -3.71 -13.17 -3.19
CA GLU A 357 -4.83 -12.88 -2.29
C GLU A 357 -5.32 -11.43 -2.42
N ARG A 358 -4.40 -10.47 -2.60
CA ARG A 358 -4.75 -9.06 -2.79
C ARG A 358 -5.53 -8.83 -4.08
N ARG A 359 -5.29 -9.64 -5.11
CA ARG A 359 -6.00 -9.61 -6.41
C ARG A 359 -7.27 -10.47 -6.44
N ALA A 360 -7.54 -11.26 -5.41
CA ALA A 360 -8.70 -12.14 -5.39
C ALA A 360 -10.02 -11.34 -5.28
N PRO A 361 -11.08 -11.73 -6.01
CA PRO A 361 -12.40 -11.13 -5.84
C PRO A 361 -12.95 -11.32 -4.42
N GLN A 362 -13.57 -10.28 -3.88
CA GLN A 362 -14.10 -10.25 -2.53
C GLN A 362 -15.43 -9.48 -2.48
N SER A 363 -16.17 -9.65 -1.39
CA SER A 363 -17.40 -8.88 -1.17
C SER A 363 -17.08 -7.38 -1.05
N PRO A 364 -17.78 -6.49 -1.80
CA PRO A 364 -17.71 -5.04 -1.64
C PRO A 364 -17.98 -4.56 -0.20
N VAL A 365 -18.70 -5.38 0.58
CA VAL A 365 -19.00 -5.11 1.98
C VAL A 365 -17.72 -5.05 2.83
N ARG A 366 -16.62 -5.70 2.40
CA ARG A 366 -15.33 -5.59 3.09
C ARG A 366 -14.79 -4.17 3.11
N ASP A 367 -14.83 -3.47 1.98
CA ASP A 367 -14.36 -2.07 1.90
C ASP A 367 -15.28 -1.12 2.65
N VAL A 368 -16.60 -1.35 2.56
CA VAL A 368 -17.59 -0.62 3.37
C VAL A 368 -17.28 -0.80 4.86
N ALA A 369 -17.10 -2.04 5.33
CA ALA A 369 -16.75 -2.32 6.72
C ALA A 369 -15.44 -1.62 7.13
N GLY A 370 -14.40 -1.64 6.29
CA GLY A 370 -13.15 -0.91 6.52
C GLY A 370 -13.36 0.59 6.76
N MET A 371 -14.16 1.24 5.91
CA MET A 371 -14.48 2.66 6.08
C MET A 371 -15.31 2.92 7.35
N LEU A 372 -16.32 2.09 7.64
CA LEU A 372 -17.13 2.24 8.85
C LEU A 372 -16.31 2.07 10.14
N ARG A 373 -15.33 1.16 10.15
CA ARG A 373 -14.35 1.00 11.23
C ARG A 373 -13.44 2.23 11.33
N SER A 374 -13.05 2.83 10.21
CA SER A 374 -12.23 4.05 10.20
C SER A 374 -12.92 5.24 10.88
N PHE A 375 -14.24 5.42 10.68
CA PHE A 375 -15.02 6.41 11.44
C PHE A 375 -15.04 6.12 12.95
N ASP A 376 -15.18 4.85 13.35
CA ASP A 376 -15.14 4.47 14.76
C ASP A 376 -13.77 4.78 15.40
N TYR A 377 -12.69 4.64 14.64
CA TYR A 377 -11.33 5.02 15.05
C TYR A 377 -11.17 6.53 15.20
N ALA A 378 -11.59 7.31 14.19
CA ALA A 378 -11.50 8.77 14.23
C ALA A 378 -12.23 9.36 15.45
N ALA A 379 -13.44 8.88 15.73
CA ALA A 379 -14.25 9.31 16.87
C ALA A 379 -13.64 8.98 18.25
N ARG A 380 -12.63 8.11 18.29
CA ARG A 380 -11.97 7.65 19.52
C ARG A 380 -10.52 8.13 19.64
N GLN A 381 -10.02 8.88 18.67
CA GLN A 381 -8.65 9.38 18.70
C GLN A 381 -8.39 10.41 19.79
N ARG A 382 -9.39 11.23 20.15
CA ARG A 382 -9.30 12.23 21.22
C ARG A 382 -10.41 12.06 22.24
N ARG A 383 -10.11 12.37 23.51
CA ARG A 383 -11.09 12.40 24.61
C ARG A 383 -11.76 13.78 24.69
N PRO A 384 -13.04 13.88 25.07
CA PRO A 384 -13.98 12.77 25.23
C PRO A 384 -14.31 12.11 23.88
N TRP A 385 -14.52 10.79 23.89
CA TRP A 385 -14.91 10.05 22.68
C TRP A 385 -16.28 10.48 22.19
N ARG A 386 -16.49 10.47 20.86
CA ARG A 386 -17.74 10.92 20.22
C ARG A 386 -18.41 9.81 19.39
N PRO A 387 -18.89 8.72 20.01
CA PRO A 387 -19.48 7.59 19.29
C PRO A 387 -20.73 7.98 18.48
N GLU A 388 -21.46 9.03 18.87
CA GLU A 388 -22.61 9.56 18.12
C GLU A 388 -22.19 10.16 16.77
N TRP A 389 -21.03 10.83 16.72
CA TRP A 389 -20.47 11.34 15.47
C TRP A 389 -20.17 10.19 14.52
N ALA A 390 -19.49 9.13 15.00
CA ALA A 390 -19.22 7.94 14.19
C ALA A 390 -20.52 7.30 13.68
N ARG A 391 -21.55 7.18 14.53
CA ARG A 391 -22.85 6.64 14.12
C ARG A 391 -23.47 7.44 12.97
N ARG A 392 -23.49 8.78 13.06
CA ARG A 392 -24.04 9.64 12.00
C ARG A 392 -23.24 9.55 10.70
N CYS A 393 -21.90 9.56 10.77
CA CYS A 393 -21.04 9.42 9.60
C CYS A 393 -21.22 8.06 8.91
N ARG A 394 -21.29 6.97 9.70
CA ARG A 394 -21.56 5.62 9.20
C ARG A 394 -22.89 5.54 8.46
N GLU A 395 -23.94 6.12 9.02
CA GLU A 395 -25.26 6.16 8.40
C GLU A 395 -25.27 6.98 7.10
N ALA A 396 -24.63 8.16 7.12
CA ALA A 396 -24.53 9.04 5.96
C ALA A 396 -23.71 8.42 4.82
N PHE A 397 -22.58 7.78 5.15
CA PHE A 397 -21.75 7.02 4.20
C PHE A 397 -22.54 5.90 3.53
N CYS A 398 -23.21 5.04 4.31
CA CYS A 398 -24.02 3.97 3.74
C CYS A 398 -25.18 4.51 2.89
N ALA A 399 -25.79 5.63 3.26
CA ALA A 399 -26.85 6.25 2.46
C ALA A 399 -26.32 6.76 1.11
N GLY A 400 -25.15 7.41 1.11
CA GLY A 400 -24.50 7.87 -0.13
C GLY A 400 -24.07 6.71 -1.03
N TYR A 401 -23.53 5.65 -0.42
CA TYR A 401 -23.20 4.42 -1.13
C TYR A 401 -24.45 3.79 -1.78
N ALA A 402 -25.53 3.65 -1.01
CA ALA A 402 -26.78 3.05 -1.48
C ALA A 402 -27.43 3.84 -2.62
N ALA A 403 -27.34 5.17 -2.57
CA ALA A 403 -27.88 6.05 -3.61
C ALA A 403 -27.25 5.83 -4.99
N ARG A 404 -26.03 5.28 -5.04
CA ARG A 404 -25.32 5.01 -6.30
C ARG A 404 -25.23 3.54 -6.67
N ALA A 405 -25.05 2.65 -5.69
CA ALA A 405 -24.74 1.24 -5.92
C ALA A 405 -25.95 0.37 -6.32
N GLY A 406 -27.18 0.87 -6.14
CA GLY A 406 -28.40 0.10 -6.40
C GLY A 406 -28.74 -0.94 -5.32
N TRP A 407 -27.94 -1.02 -4.25
CA TRP A 407 -28.22 -1.84 -3.06
C TRP A 407 -27.72 -1.11 -1.81
N ASP A 408 -28.31 -1.42 -0.66
CA ASP A 408 -28.00 -0.75 0.61
C ASP A 408 -27.19 -1.68 1.53
N PRO A 409 -25.94 -1.33 1.90
CA PRO A 409 -25.15 -2.09 2.86
C PRO A 409 -25.85 -2.31 4.19
N ARG A 410 -26.69 -1.37 4.62
CA ARG A 410 -27.45 -1.46 5.88
C ARG A 410 -28.47 -2.58 5.84
N LYS A 411 -29.03 -2.92 4.68
CA LYS A 411 -29.99 -4.03 4.53
C LYS A 411 -29.32 -5.40 4.54
N LYS A 412 -27.99 -5.47 4.39
CA LYS A 412 -27.20 -6.72 4.42
C LYS A 412 -26.57 -6.94 5.80
N HIS A 413 -27.40 -6.91 6.85
CA HIS A 413 -26.96 -6.86 8.25
C HIS A 413 -25.96 -7.96 8.63
N ALA A 414 -26.26 -9.22 8.32
CA ALA A 414 -25.39 -10.35 8.66
C ALA A 414 -24.03 -10.28 7.95
N LEU A 415 -24.04 -9.95 6.65
CA LEU A 415 -22.83 -9.81 5.84
C LEU A 415 -21.95 -8.65 6.35
N LEU A 416 -22.56 -7.48 6.60
CA LEU A 416 -21.85 -6.33 7.13
C LEU A 416 -21.26 -6.61 8.52
N ARG A 417 -22.05 -7.22 9.41
CA ARG A 417 -21.60 -7.61 10.75
C ARG A 417 -20.42 -8.57 10.71
N ALA A 418 -20.45 -9.57 9.83
CA ALA A 418 -19.35 -10.52 9.69
C ALA A 418 -18.05 -9.83 9.23
N HIS A 419 -18.12 -8.97 8.21
CA HIS A 419 -16.94 -8.24 7.73
C HIS A 419 -16.41 -7.21 8.74
N GLU A 420 -17.28 -6.48 9.44
CA GLU A 420 -16.85 -5.60 10.55
C GLU A 420 -16.21 -6.39 11.70
N THR A 421 -16.73 -7.59 11.98
CA THR A 421 -16.17 -8.47 13.02
C THR A 421 -14.78 -8.96 12.64
N ASP A 422 -14.60 -9.46 11.41
CA ASP A 422 -13.29 -9.92 10.92
C ASP A 422 -12.26 -8.79 10.94
N ARG A 423 -12.65 -7.58 10.52
CA ARG A 423 -11.77 -6.40 10.59
C ARG A 423 -11.44 -6.01 12.04
N ALA A 424 -12.40 -6.02 12.95
CA ALA A 424 -12.15 -5.72 14.36
C ALA A 424 -11.23 -6.75 15.03
N VAL A 425 -11.35 -8.04 14.69
CA VAL A 425 -10.45 -9.10 15.16
C VAL A 425 -9.02 -8.86 14.69
N TYR A 426 -8.85 -8.50 13.41
CA TYR A 426 -7.55 -8.13 12.86
C TYR A 426 -6.95 -6.93 13.60
N GLU A 427 -7.75 -5.87 13.81
CA GLU A 427 -7.35 -4.65 14.51
C GLU A 427 -6.90 -4.96 15.95
N VAL A 428 -7.63 -5.81 16.70
CA VAL A 428 -7.22 -6.24 18.05
C VAL A 428 -5.81 -6.81 18.05
N LEU A 429 -5.52 -7.73 17.13
CA LEU A 429 -4.20 -8.35 17.03
C LEU A 429 -3.12 -7.33 16.64
N TYR A 430 -3.44 -6.44 15.71
CA TYR A 430 -2.53 -5.41 15.24
C TYR A 430 -2.18 -4.40 16.34
N GLU A 431 -3.18 -3.84 17.03
CA GLU A 431 -2.97 -2.85 18.08
C GLU A 431 -2.26 -3.46 19.28
N ALA A 432 -2.61 -4.69 19.68
CA ALA A 432 -1.93 -5.37 20.78
C ALA A 432 -0.42 -5.54 20.57
N ARG A 433 0.02 -5.65 19.31
CA ARG A 433 1.45 -5.81 18.95
C ARG A 433 2.19 -4.49 18.77
N HIS A 434 1.54 -3.48 18.18
CA HIS A 434 2.24 -2.27 17.73
C HIS A 434 1.86 -1.01 18.51
N ARG A 435 0.64 -0.93 19.04
CA ARG A 435 0.11 0.25 19.76
C ARG A 435 -0.85 -0.18 20.88
N PRO A 436 -0.34 -0.79 21.98
CA PRO A 436 -1.20 -1.33 23.04
C PRO A 436 -2.19 -0.31 23.64
N ASP A 437 -1.83 0.97 23.68
CA ASP A 437 -2.69 2.06 24.15
C ASP A 437 -3.96 2.26 23.29
N TRP A 438 -3.94 1.80 22.04
CA TRP A 438 -5.07 1.86 21.11
C TRP A 438 -5.99 0.65 21.18
N LEU A 439 -5.58 -0.44 21.86
CA LEU A 439 -6.36 -1.67 22.01
C LEU A 439 -7.81 -1.46 22.52
N PRO A 440 -8.12 -0.48 23.40
CA PRO A 440 -9.50 -0.21 23.81
C PRO A 440 -10.45 0.15 22.65
N VAL A 441 -9.93 0.67 21.54
CA VAL A 441 -10.73 1.08 20.36
C VAL A 441 -11.35 -0.13 19.66
N PRO A 442 -10.59 -1.11 19.14
CA PRO A 442 -11.18 -2.29 18.53
C PRO A 442 -11.90 -3.18 19.57
N MET A 443 -11.45 -3.22 20.83
CA MET A 443 -12.17 -3.96 21.88
C MET A 443 -13.58 -3.42 22.17
N ALA A 444 -13.81 -2.11 22.03
CA ALA A 444 -15.15 -1.54 22.12
C ALA A 444 -16.08 -2.01 20.98
N ALA A 445 -15.53 -2.17 19.77
CA ALA A 445 -16.26 -2.72 18.63
C ALA A 445 -16.56 -4.21 18.83
N ILE A 446 -15.59 -4.99 19.31
CA ILE A 446 -15.75 -6.40 19.68
C ILE A 446 -16.92 -6.58 20.65
N LYS A 447 -16.98 -5.78 21.74
CA LYS A 447 -18.08 -5.83 22.71
C LYS A 447 -19.44 -5.59 22.04
N ARG A 448 -19.54 -4.58 21.17
CA ARG A 448 -20.78 -4.29 20.41
C ARG A 448 -21.18 -5.44 19.48
N LEU A 449 -20.21 -5.99 18.76
CA LEU A 449 -20.45 -7.00 17.72
C LEU A 449 -20.74 -8.40 18.28
N ALA A 450 -20.23 -8.72 19.49
CA ALA A 450 -20.44 -10.01 20.15
C ALA A 450 -21.84 -10.16 20.76
N VAL A 451 -22.48 -9.07 21.19
CA VAL A 451 -23.76 -9.09 21.92
C VAL A 451 -24.99 -9.10 21.00
N TRP A 452 -24.82 -8.82 19.69
CA TRP A 452 -25.95 -8.70 18.77
C TRP A 452 -26.53 -10.07 18.38
N GLY A 453 -27.35 -10.62 19.27
CA GLY A 453 -28.16 -11.83 19.10
C GLY A 453 -29.50 -11.59 19.81
N GLY A 454 -30.46 -11.08 19.06
CA GLY A 454 -31.83 -10.74 19.47
C GLY A 454 -32.58 -10.23 18.27
#